data_AF-A0A8T1U5R8-F1
#
_entry.id   AF-A0A8T1U5R8-F1
#
_cell.length_a   1.000
_cell.length_b   1.000
_cell.length_c   1.000
_cell.angle_alpha   90.00
_cell.angle_beta   90.00
_cell.angle_gamma   90.00
#
_symmetry.space_group_name_H-M   'P 1'
#
loop_
_entity.id
_entity.type
_entity.pdbx_description
1 polymer ?
#
loop_
_entity_poly.entity_id
_entity_poly.type
_entity_poly.pdbx_seq_one_letter_code
_entity_poly.pdbx_strand_id
1 'polypeptide(L)'
;MDETSFASKKNSKAVVAARGPRNVWASEVTANVHLAIVACGCTSGMVIPPVFILPGKTVKLDVLELCTVPGAAVIVTELGFVKAEVLRYLAATWPRCFEGSVPRDTPRPLLLIMDGCSAHYSLKVCDTAQEQQLLLVSLPSNAIHLFQPLDLAVFGSFKA
;
A
#
# COMPACT_ATOMS: atom_id res chain seq x y z
N MET A 1 1.51 -3.07 8.70
CA MET A 1 0.95 -3.03 7.34
C MET A 1 0.20 -1.72 7.20
N ASP A 2 0.31 -1.14 6.02
CA ASP A 2 -0.27 0.16 5.74
C ASP A 2 -0.40 0.37 4.23
N GLU A 3 -1.25 1.31 3.86
CA GLU A 3 -1.54 1.63 2.48
C GLU A 3 -1.21 3.06 2.16
N THR A 4 -0.67 3.24 0.97
CA THR A 4 -0.34 4.56 0.48
C THR A 4 -0.76 4.73 -0.96
N SER A 5 -1.35 5.88 -1.28
CA SER A 5 -1.60 6.26 -2.66
C SER A 5 -0.43 7.04 -3.26
N PHE A 6 -0.29 6.93 -4.58
CA PHE A 6 0.46 7.90 -5.37
C PHE A 6 -0.50 8.91 -5.93
N ALA A 7 -0.30 10.17 -5.56
CA ALA A 7 -0.81 11.27 -6.35
C ALA A 7 0.20 11.53 -7.47
N SER A 8 -0.25 11.63 -8.72
CA SER A 8 0.55 12.17 -9.83
C SER A 8 0.72 13.70 -9.66
N LYS A 9 1.15 14.15 -8.48
CA LYS A 9 1.44 15.55 -8.21
C LYS A 9 2.92 15.78 -8.45
N LYS A 10 3.25 16.24 -9.67
CA LYS A 10 4.51 16.93 -9.90
C LYS A 10 4.40 18.32 -9.29
N ASN A 11 4.54 18.43 -7.96
CA ASN A 11 4.68 19.72 -7.29
C ASN A 11 6.07 20.31 -7.60
N SER A 12 6.34 20.64 -8.87
CA SER A 12 7.54 21.39 -9.21
C SER A 12 7.35 22.82 -8.73
N LYS A 13 8.08 23.22 -7.68
CA LYS A 13 8.16 24.62 -7.24
C LYS A 13 8.89 25.51 -8.27
N ALA A 14 9.49 24.90 -9.29
CA ALA A 14 10.20 25.58 -10.36
C ALA A 14 9.40 25.48 -11.67
N VAL A 15 9.18 26.63 -12.31
CA VAL A 15 8.56 26.71 -13.64
C VAL A 15 9.57 27.34 -14.58
N VAL A 16 9.85 26.69 -15.71
CA VAL A 16 10.67 27.27 -16.77
C VAL A 16 9.79 28.22 -17.58
N ALA A 17 10.14 29.50 -17.59
CA ALA A 17 9.44 30.54 -18.33
C ALA A 17 10.41 31.41 -19.11
N ALA A 18 9.92 32.05 -20.17
CA ALA A 18 10.69 33.09 -20.86
C ALA A 18 11.07 34.21 -19.87
N ARG A 19 12.19 34.88 -20.09
CA ARG A 19 12.64 36.00 -19.25
C ARG A 19 11.71 37.21 -19.42
N GLY A 20 11.18 37.78 -18.34
CA GLY A 20 10.37 39.02 -18.36
C GLY A 20 8.95 38.99 -17.74
N PRO A 21 8.20 37.88 -17.71
CA PRO A 21 6.87 37.83 -17.08
C PRO A 21 6.95 38.03 -15.57
N ARG A 22 6.07 38.86 -15.02
CA ARG A 22 5.93 39.04 -13.55
C ARG A 22 5.13 37.91 -12.89
N ASN A 23 4.21 37.30 -13.62
CA ASN A 23 3.39 36.18 -13.16
C ASN A 23 3.68 34.97 -14.05
N VAL A 24 4.06 33.85 -13.43
CA VAL A 24 4.32 32.58 -14.11
C VAL A 24 3.33 31.56 -13.57
N TRP A 25 2.62 30.89 -14.47
CA TRP A 25 1.59 29.91 -14.15
C TRP A 25 2.02 28.55 -14.67
N ALA A 26 1.83 27.50 -13.87
CA ALA A 26 1.94 26.12 -14.31
C ALA A 26 0.55 25.51 -14.41
N SER A 27 0.24 24.87 -15.54
CA SER A 27 -0.95 24.03 -15.65
C SER A 27 -0.56 22.63 -15.19
N GLU A 28 -1.08 22.20 -14.05
CA GLU A 28 -0.94 20.82 -13.60
C GLU A 28 -2.02 19.97 -14.27
N VAL A 29 -1.59 18.99 -15.07
CA VAL A 29 -2.49 17.93 -15.52
C VAL A 29 -2.73 17.01 -14.33
N THR A 30 -3.86 17.17 -13.65
CA THR A 30 -4.33 16.17 -12.69
C THR A 30 -4.63 14.89 -13.43
N ALA A 31 -3.73 13.90 -13.32
CA ALA A 31 -4.10 12.54 -13.65
C ALA A 31 -5.14 12.08 -12.62
N ASN A 32 -6.40 11.90 -13.04
CA ASN A 32 -7.51 11.45 -12.18
C ASN A 32 -7.44 9.94 -11.87
N VAL A 33 -6.22 9.41 -11.72
CA VAL A 33 -5.96 7.98 -11.59
C VAL A 33 -5.42 7.76 -10.18
N HIS A 34 -6.19 7.10 -9.33
CA HIS A 34 -5.75 6.72 -7.99
C HIS A 34 -5.04 5.37 -8.07
N LEU A 35 -3.76 5.34 -7.70
CA LEU A 35 -2.98 4.11 -7.57
C LEU A 35 -2.60 3.96 -6.10
N ALA A 36 -2.85 2.80 -5.53
CA ALA A 36 -2.46 2.49 -4.16
C ALA A 36 -1.45 1.35 -4.10
N ILE A 37 -0.58 1.39 -3.09
CA ILE A 37 0.27 0.29 -2.69
C ILE A 37 -0.12 -0.11 -1.29
N VAL A 38 -0.22 -1.42 -1.08
CA VAL A 38 -0.21 -2.03 0.25
C VAL A 38 1.19 -2.53 0.55
N ALA A 39 1.77 -2.06 1.64
CA ALA A 39 3.09 -2.47 2.09
C ALA A 39 3.01 -3.11 3.48
N CYS A 40 3.89 -4.07 3.73
CA CYS A 40 4.03 -4.67 5.04
C CYS A 40 5.49 -5.05 5.27
N GLY A 41 5.99 -4.77 6.46
CA GLY A 41 7.30 -5.17 6.89
C GLY A 41 7.35 -5.32 8.39
N CYS A 42 8.48 -5.77 8.90
CA CYS A 42 8.72 -5.91 10.33
C CYS A 42 10.05 -5.29 10.75
N THR A 43 10.32 -5.32 12.05
CA THR A 43 11.48 -4.68 12.68
C THR A 43 12.83 -5.29 12.28
N SER A 44 12.87 -6.49 11.73
CA SER A 44 14.11 -7.09 11.20
C SER A 44 14.52 -6.50 9.84
N GLY A 45 13.73 -5.58 9.28
CA GLY A 45 13.94 -5.03 7.93
C GLY A 45 13.37 -5.92 6.82
N MET A 46 12.78 -7.06 7.17
CA MET A 46 12.04 -7.88 6.23
C MET A 46 10.80 -7.13 5.74
N VAL A 47 10.61 -7.13 4.43
CA VAL A 47 9.47 -6.54 3.74
C VAL A 47 8.76 -7.65 2.99
N ILE A 48 7.45 -7.75 3.21
CA ILE A 48 6.57 -8.64 2.46
C ILE A 48 6.36 -8.00 1.08
N PRO A 49 6.47 -8.76 -0.03
CA PRO A 49 6.25 -8.22 -1.36
C PRO A 49 4.96 -7.38 -1.43
N PRO A 50 5.04 -6.14 -1.98
CA PRO A 50 3.93 -5.20 -1.93
C PRO A 50 2.82 -5.62 -2.89
N VAL A 51 1.65 -5.02 -2.68
CA VAL A 51 0.52 -5.18 -3.59
C VAL A 51 0.15 -3.85 -4.23
N PHE A 52 0.25 -3.80 -5.54
CA PHE A 52 -0.16 -2.65 -6.34
C PHE A 52 -1.64 -2.75 -6.68
N ILE A 53 -2.39 -1.68 -6.42
CA ILE A 53 -3.81 -1.57 -6.71
C ILE A 53 -3.99 -0.52 -7.80
N LEU A 54 -4.38 -1.00 -8.97
CA LEU A 54 -4.64 -0.16 -10.14
C LEU A 54 -6.15 0.09 -10.30
N PRO A 55 -6.55 1.27 -10.80
CA PRO A 55 -7.94 1.53 -11.11
C PRO A 55 -8.34 0.83 -12.41
N GLY A 56 -9.54 0.25 -12.43
CA GLY A 56 -10.14 -0.38 -13.60
C GLY A 56 -10.76 -1.74 -13.32
N LYS A 57 -11.19 -2.42 -14.38
CA LYS A 57 -11.75 -3.79 -14.34
C LYS A 57 -10.75 -4.85 -14.75
N THR A 58 -9.77 -4.48 -15.58
CA THR A 58 -8.72 -5.34 -16.08
C THR A 58 -7.42 -4.55 -16.18
N VAL A 59 -6.29 -5.26 -16.10
CA VAL A 59 -4.96 -4.71 -16.35
C VAL A 59 -4.41 -5.33 -17.62
N LYS A 60 -3.77 -4.53 -18.45
CA LYS A 60 -3.10 -5.04 -19.64
C LYS A 60 -1.85 -5.84 -19.25
N LEU A 61 -1.50 -6.85 -20.04
CA LEU A 61 -0.36 -7.73 -19.75
C LEU A 61 0.98 -6.99 -19.78
N ASP A 62 1.14 -6.02 -20.67
CA ASP A 62 2.32 -5.15 -20.74
C ASP A 62 2.56 -4.41 -19.41
N VAL A 63 1.51 -3.92 -18.75
CA VAL A 63 1.61 -3.29 -17.42
C VAL A 63 2.06 -4.28 -16.35
N LEU A 64 1.64 -5.54 -16.45
CA LEU A 64 2.09 -6.60 -15.53
C LEU A 64 3.57 -6.94 -15.76
N GLU A 65 4.02 -6.97 -17.02
CA GLU A 65 5.43 -7.21 -17.39
C GLU A 65 6.36 -6.08 -16.90
N LEU A 66 5.83 -4.86 -16.74
CA LEU A 66 6.57 -3.73 -16.17
C LEU A 66 6.75 -3.82 -14.64
N CYS A 67 6.06 -4.73 -13.94
CA CYS A 67 6.23 -4.92 -12.50
C CYS A 67 7.56 -5.65 -12.22
N THR A 68 8.60 -4.89 -11.92
CA THR A 68 9.94 -5.44 -11.65
C THR A 68 10.15 -5.87 -10.20
N VAL A 69 9.13 -5.74 -9.33
CA VAL A 69 9.24 -6.06 -7.90
C VAL A 69 8.98 -7.55 -7.69
N PRO A 70 9.97 -8.35 -7.25
CA PRO A 70 9.80 -9.79 -7.10
C PRO A 70 8.69 -10.14 -6.10
N GLY A 71 7.79 -11.04 -6.50
CA GLY A 71 6.69 -11.52 -5.67
C GLY A 71 5.57 -10.51 -5.43
N ALA A 72 5.66 -9.30 -6.00
CA ALA A 72 4.59 -8.32 -5.87
C ALA A 72 3.34 -8.78 -6.61
N ALA A 73 2.17 -8.49 -6.03
CA ALA A 73 0.90 -8.72 -6.67
C ALA A 73 0.38 -7.43 -7.30
N VAL A 74 -0.29 -7.55 -8.44
CA VAL A 74 -1.01 -6.43 -9.07
C VAL A 74 -2.49 -6.80 -9.11
N ILE A 75 -3.32 -5.96 -8.50
CA ILE A 75 -4.77 -6.15 -8.39
C ILE A 75 -5.45 -4.93 -8.99
N VAL A 76 -6.65 -5.13 -9.53
CA VAL A 76 -7.48 -4.04 -10.05
C VAL A 76 -8.71 -3.84 -9.16
N THR A 77 -9.05 -2.58 -8.91
CA THR A 77 -10.34 -2.19 -8.33
C THR A 77 -10.95 -1.06 -9.14
N GLU A 78 -12.26 -0.92 -9.17
CA GLU A 78 -12.93 0.08 -10.03
C GLU A 78 -12.41 1.51 -9.84
N LEU A 79 -12.05 1.88 -8.61
CA LEU A 79 -11.59 3.21 -8.26
C LEU A 79 -10.11 3.27 -7.84
N GLY A 80 -9.39 2.15 -7.83
CA GLY A 80 -7.99 2.09 -7.40
C GLY A 80 -7.77 2.26 -5.88
N PHE A 81 -8.83 2.09 -5.08
CA PHE A 81 -8.76 2.12 -3.62
C PHE A 81 -8.78 0.70 -3.05
N VAL A 82 -8.19 0.54 -1.86
CA VAL A 82 -8.30 -0.68 -1.08
C VAL A 82 -9.77 -0.87 -0.67
N LYS A 83 -10.31 -2.05 -0.94
CA LYS A 83 -11.63 -2.48 -0.45
C LYS A 83 -11.45 -3.71 0.42
N ALA A 84 -12.48 -4.06 1.20
CA ALA A 84 -12.46 -5.27 2.02
C ALA A 84 -12.15 -6.55 1.20
N GLU A 85 -12.53 -6.60 -0.08
CA GLU A 85 -12.19 -7.70 -0.98
C GLU A 85 -10.69 -7.80 -1.29
N VAL A 86 -10.00 -6.66 -1.36
CA VAL A 86 -8.54 -6.61 -1.52
C VAL A 86 -7.89 -7.18 -0.28
N LEU A 87 -8.34 -6.77 0.91
CA LEU A 87 -7.82 -7.30 2.17
C LEU A 87 -8.13 -8.78 2.37
N ARG A 88 -9.26 -9.27 1.85
CA ARG A 88 -9.55 -10.70 1.78
C ARG A 88 -8.59 -11.43 0.84
N TYR A 89 -8.34 -10.88 -0.34
CA TYR A 89 -7.35 -11.46 -1.27
C TYR A 89 -5.97 -11.47 -0.63
N LEU A 90 -5.58 -10.37 0.01
CA LEU A 90 -4.35 -10.25 0.77
C LEU A 90 -4.32 -11.29 1.87
N ALA A 91 -5.32 -11.39 2.75
CA ALA A 91 -5.37 -12.40 3.81
C ALA A 91 -5.29 -13.85 3.28
N ALA A 92 -5.84 -14.13 2.10
CA ALA A 92 -5.75 -15.45 1.47
C ALA A 92 -4.40 -15.73 0.75
N THR A 93 -3.73 -14.69 0.25
CA THR A 93 -2.43 -14.81 -0.44
C THR A 93 -1.23 -14.58 0.47
N TRP A 94 -1.42 -13.82 1.54
CA TRP A 94 -0.41 -13.52 2.54
C TRP A 94 0.16 -14.75 3.20
N PRO A 95 -0.56 -15.84 3.47
CA PRO A 95 0.02 -17.08 3.97
C PRO A 95 1.19 -17.55 3.10
N ARG A 96 1.07 -17.46 1.77
CA ARG A 96 2.16 -17.76 0.85
C ARG A 96 3.26 -16.71 0.90
N CYS A 97 2.89 -15.43 1.03
CA CYS A 97 3.86 -14.35 1.18
C CYS A 97 4.61 -14.43 2.52
N PHE A 98 3.97 -14.86 3.61
CA PHE A 98 4.51 -15.04 4.95
C PHE A 98 5.31 -16.33 5.03
N GLU A 99 4.91 -17.42 4.39
CA GLU A 99 5.74 -18.64 4.30
C GLU A 99 7.05 -18.40 3.53
N GLY A 100 7.01 -17.53 2.51
CA GLY A 100 8.19 -17.15 1.73
C GLY A 100 9.02 -16.02 2.35
N SER A 101 8.39 -15.12 3.12
CA SER A 101 9.08 -13.97 3.72
C SER A 101 9.45 -14.24 5.17
N VAL A 102 8.51 -14.68 6.01
CA VAL A 102 8.72 -14.91 7.45
C VAL A 102 9.38 -16.29 7.67
N PRO A 103 10.52 -16.32 8.38
CA PRO A 103 11.18 -17.58 8.73
C PRO A 103 10.23 -18.58 9.41
N ARG A 104 10.31 -19.85 9.03
CA ARG A 104 9.41 -20.92 9.52
C ARG A 104 9.50 -21.17 11.02
N ASP A 105 10.64 -20.83 11.62
CA ASP A 105 10.92 -20.90 13.05
C ASP A 105 10.39 -19.69 13.84
N THR A 106 9.81 -18.69 13.17
CA THR A 106 9.22 -17.53 13.85
C THR A 106 8.02 -17.97 14.69
N PRO A 107 8.04 -17.74 16.03
CA PRO A 107 6.95 -18.12 16.91
C PRO A 107 5.59 -17.58 16.47
N ARG A 108 4.54 -18.39 16.67
CA ARG A 108 3.16 -18.03 16.37
C ARG A 108 2.37 -17.83 17.68
N PRO A 109 1.36 -16.94 17.72
CA PRO A 109 0.85 -16.16 16.59
C PRO A 109 1.76 -14.98 16.20
N LEU A 110 1.71 -14.58 14.92
CA LEU A 110 2.36 -13.35 14.46
C LEU A 110 1.48 -12.14 14.78
N LEU A 111 2.12 -11.01 15.09
CA LEU A 111 1.43 -9.73 15.26
C LEU A 111 1.35 -8.98 13.94
N LEU A 112 0.14 -8.66 13.51
CA LEU A 112 -0.09 -7.75 12.38
C LEU A 112 -0.68 -6.43 12.88
N ILE A 113 0.14 -5.39 12.81
CA ILE A 113 -0.26 -4.02 13.14
C ILE A 113 -0.80 -3.34 11.88
N MET A 114 -1.97 -2.72 11.98
CA MET A 114 -2.61 -2.00 10.88
C MET A 114 -3.41 -0.80 11.40
N ASP A 115 -3.79 0.12 10.52
CA ASP A 115 -4.62 1.25 10.93
C ASP A 115 -6.08 0.81 11.24
N GLY A 116 -6.84 1.71 11.84
CA GLY A 116 -8.25 1.51 12.18
C GLY A 116 -9.24 1.65 11.01
N CYS A 117 -8.80 1.56 9.75
CA CYS A 117 -9.68 1.72 8.59
C CYS A 117 -10.79 0.66 8.58
N SER A 118 -12.05 1.05 8.33
CA SER A 118 -13.18 0.12 8.32
C SER A 118 -13.06 -0.97 7.25
N ALA A 119 -12.25 -0.75 6.20
CA ALA A 119 -11.97 -1.78 5.21
C ALA A 119 -11.19 -2.97 5.81
N HIS A 120 -10.44 -2.75 6.89
CA HIS A 120 -9.54 -3.71 7.53
C HIS A 120 -10.26 -4.74 8.39
N TYR A 121 -11.53 -4.47 8.73
CA TYR A 121 -12.31 -5.31 9.61
C TYR A 121 -13.51 -5.87 8.87
N SER A 122 -13.47 -7.16 8.58
CA SER A 122 -14.63 -7.94 8.19
C SER A 122 -14.54 -9.31 8.88
N LEU A 123 -15.68 -9.96 9.11
CA LEU A 123 -15.71 -11.31 9.68
C LEU A 123 -14.74 -12.25 8.98
N LYS A 124 -14.70 -12.18 7.64
CA LYS A 124 -13.85 -13.02 6.82
C LYS A 124 -12.35 -12.74 6.98
N VAL A 125 -11.97 -11.48 7.21
CA VAL A 125 -10.58 -11.12 7.53
C VAL A 125 -10.18 -11.67 8.89
N CYS A 126 -11.07 -11.58 9.88
CA CYS A 126 -10.85 -12.15 11.22
C CYS A 126 -10.72 -13.68 11.17
N ASP A 127 -11.60 -14.36 10.42
CA ASP A 127 -11.56 -15.81 10.25
C ASP A 127 -10.22 -16.26 9.64
N THR A 128 -9.80 -15.60 8.54
CA THR A 128 -8.52 -15.90 7.90
C THR A 128 -7.34 -15.59 8.82
N ALA A 129 -7.37 -14.48 9.57
CA ALA A 129 -6.32 -14.17 10.54
C ALA A 129 -6.21 -15.25 11.62
N GLN A 130 -7.34 -15.74 12.14
CA GLN A 130 -7.38 -16.81 13.13
C GLN A 130 -6.82 -18.12 12.57
N GLU A 131 -7.24 -18.54 11.38
CA GLU A 131 -6.73 -19.74 10.69
C GLU A 131 -5.21 -19.69 10.50
N GLN A 132 -4.67 -18.50 10.29
CA GLN A 132 -3.25 -18.25 10.00
C GLN A 132 -2.42 -17.91 11.24
N GLN A 133 -2.99 -17.99 12.44
CA GLN A 133 -2.37 -17.57 13.69
C GLN A 133 -1.80 -16.14 13.61
N LEU A 134 -2.59 -15.21 13.08
CA LEU A 134 -2.30 -13.78 13.05
C LEU A 134 -3.15 -13.07 14.12
N LEU A 135 -2.49 -12.33 14.99
CA LEU A 135 -3.13 -11.40 15.91
C LEU A 135 -3.19 -10.02 15.25
N LEU A 136 -4.41 -9.55 14.97
CA LEU A 136 -4.65 -8.23 14.39
C LEU A 136 -4.65 -7.16 15.49
N VAL A 137 -3.86 -6.10 15.31
CA VAL A 137 -3.86 -4.93 16.18
C VAL A 137 -4.11 -3.67 15.37
N SER A 138 -5.21 -3.00 15.73
CA SER A 138 -5.62 -1.71 15.20
C SER A 138 -4.93 -0.58 15.94
N LEU A 139 -4.28 0.31 15.22
CA LEU A 139 -3.78 1.56 15.80
C LEU A 139 -4.95 2.51 16.12
N PRO A 140 -4.82 3.37 17.16
CA PRO A 140 -5.84 4.37 17.47
C PRO A 140 -6.14 5.27 16.26
N SER A 141 -7.43 5.56 16.06
CA SER A 141 -7.88 6.46 14.99
C SER A 141 -7.17 7.81 15.06
N ASN A 142 -6.84 8.40 13.90
CA ASN A 142 -6.18 9.71 13.78
C ASN A 142 -4.79 9.81 14.43
N ALA A 143 -4.16 8.70 14.80
CA ALA A 143 -2.83 8.68 15.42
C ALA A 143 -1.72 8.14 14.49
N ILE A 144 -1.98 8.14 13.18
CA ILE A 144 -1.06 7.67 12.13
C ILE A 144 0.31 8.36 12.25
N HIS A 145 0.30 9.69 12.38
CA HIS A 145 1.48 10.54 12.56
C HIS A 145 2.27 10.29 13.85
N LEU A 146 1.82 9.41 14.73
CA LEU A 146 2.50 9.05 15.98
C LEU A 146 2.93 7.58 15.99
N PHE A 147 2.08 6.69 15.50
CA PHE A 147 2.24 5.25 15.74
C PHE A 147 2.39 4.40 14.48
N GLN A 148 2.06 4.92 13.29
CA GLN A 148 2.11 4.10 12.07
C GLN A 148 3.55 4.08 11.51
N PRO A 149 4.31 2.98 11.65
CA PRO A 149 5.74 3.00 11.34
C PRO A 149 6.02 3.17 9.85
N LEU A 150 5.12 2.68 8.99
CA LEU A 150 5.29 2.80 7.54
C LEU A 150 5.12 4.24 7.07
N ASP A 151 4.12 4.96 7.56
CA ASP A 151 3.97 6.40 7.29
C ASP A 151 5.17 7.22 7.79
N LEU A 152 5.65 6.94 9.01
CA LEU A 152 6.73 7.70 9.64
C LEU A 152 8.11 7.45 9.03
N ALA A 153 8.42 6.19 8.70
CA ALA A 153 9.78 5.78 8.33
C ALA A 153 9.95 5.42 6.86
N VAL A 154 8.88 5.04 6.15
CA VAL A 154 8.97 4.46 4.80
C VAL A 154 8.30 5.36 3.77
N PHE A 155 7.01 5.66 3.93
CA PHE A 155 6.22 6.31 2.89
C PHE A 155 6.61 7.77 2.63
N GLY A 156 7.14 8.47 3.64
CA GLY A 156 7.71 9.80 3.45
C GLY A 156 8.87 9.79 2.45
N SER A 157 9.89 8.98 2.70
CA SER A 157 11.06 8.84 1.82
C SER A 157 10.71 8.21 0.47
N PHE A 158 9.75 7.29 0.45
CA PHE A 158 9.31 6.60 -0.75
C PHE A 158 8.60 7.51 -1.75
N LYS A 159 7.92 8.57 -1.27
CA LYS A 159 7.21 9.55 -2.10
C LYS A 159 8.04 10.79 -2.44
N ALA A 160 9.24 10.93 -1.86
CA ALA A 160 10.08 12.11 -1.97
C ALA A 160 10.69 12.30 -3.38
#